data_AF-A0A2J0L7W5-F1
#
_entry.id   AF-A0A2J0L7W5-F1
#
_cell.length_a   1.000
_cell.length_b   1.000
_cell.length_c   1.000
_cell.angle_alpha   90.00
_cell.angle_beta   90.00
_cell.angle_gamma   90.00
#
_symmetry.space_group_name_H-M   'P 1'
#
loop_
_entity.id
_entity.type
_entity.pdbx_description
1 polymer ?
#
loop_
_entity_poly.entity_id
_entity_poly.type
_entity_poly.pdbx_seq_one_letter_code
_entity_poly.pdbx_strand_id
1 'polypeptide(L)' 'MKNKYKGLSKDEIYLISRVEFEKQKLITTAFVQKVFEDKNKAARILVYLKRKGRILRIERGKYLL' A
#
# COMPACT_ATOMS: atom_id res chain seq x y z
N MET A 1 -19.84 4.39 -11.44
CA MET A 1 -18.41 4.19 -11.18
C MET A 1 -18.17 4.10 -9.67
N LYS A 2 -17.76 2.94 -9.14
CA LYS A 2 -17.37 2.84 -7.72
C LYS A 2 -16.05 3.61 -7.53
N ASN A 3 -16.02 4.65 -6.70
CA ASN A 3 -14.80 5.40 -6.41
C ASN A 3 -13.76 4.47 -5.75
N LYS A 4 -12.87 3.89 -6.56
CA LYS A 4 -11.82 2.94 -6.13
C LYS A 4 -10.97 3.51 -5.00
N TYR A 5 -10.81 4.83 -4.98
CA TYR A 5 -9.99 5.58 -4.03
C TYR A 5 -10.78 6.25 -2.89
N LYS A 6 -12.09 6.00 -2.74
CA LYS A 6 -12.87 6.58 -1.64
C LYS A 6 -12.30 6.15 -0.29
N GLY A 7 -12.10 7.13 0.60
CA GLY A 7 -11.60 6.90 1.97
C GLY A 7 -10.10 6.67 2.07
N LEU A 8 -9.34 6.92 1.00
CA LEU A 8 -7.87 6.85 1.01
C LEU A 8 -7.24 8.24 1.16
N SER A 9 -6.15 8.32 1.92
CA SER A 9 -5.28 9.48 2.00
C SER A 9 -4.42 9.63 0.74
N LYS A 10 -3.80 10.79 0.57
CA LYS A 10 -2.89 11.03 -0.56
C LYS A 10 -1.76 10.00 -0.63
N ASP A 11 -1.15 9.66 0.52
CA ASP A 11 -0.09 8.66 0.59
C ASP A 11 -0.58 7.25 0.24
N GLU A 12 -1.78 6.87 0.69
CA GLU A 12 -2.38 5.57 0.38
C GLU A 12 -2.70 5.45 -1.12
N ILE A 13 -3.27 6.51 -1.71
CA ILE A 13 -3.52 6.57 -3.16
C ILE A 13 -2.18 6.47 -3.91
N TYR A 14 -1.19 7.24 -3.49
CA TYR A 14 0.13 7.24 -4.11
C TYR A 14 0.76 5.85 -4.12
N LEU A 15 0.73 5.13 -3.00
CA LEU A 15 1.25 3.77 -2.94
C LEU A 15 0.52 2.83 -3.91
N ILE A 16 -0.82 2.84 -3.92
CA ILE A 16 -1.62 1.99 -4.81
C ILE A 16 -1.31 2.31 -6.28
N SER A 17 -1.35 3.59 -6.66
CA SER A 17 -1.05 4.01 -8.02
C SER A 17 0.37 3.65 -8.44
N ARG A 18 1.34 3.73 -7.53
CA ARG A 18 2.73 3.32 -7.79
C ARG A 18 2.86 1.82 -8.03
N VAL A 19 2.19 1.01 -7.21
CA VAL A 19 2.15 -0.46 -7.35
C VAL A 19 1.51 -0.86 -8.69
N GLU A 20 0.40 -0.22 -9.06
CA GLU A 20 -0.29 -0.44 -10.34
C GLU A 20 0.57 -0.03 -11.53
N PHE A 21 1.22 1.14 -11.46
CA PHE A 21 2.11 1.64 -12.50
C PHE A 21 3.32 0.72 -12.72
N GLU A 22 3.94 0.24 -11.63
CA GLU A 22 5.07 -0.69 -11.69
C GLU A 22 4.64 -2.15 -11.95
N LYS A 23 3.33 -2.41 -12.12
CA LYS A 23 2.74 -3.75 -12.31
C LYS A 23 3.17 -4.76 -11.24
N GLN A 24 3.42 -4.28 -10.02
CA GLN A 24 3.81 -5.12 -8.91
C GLN A 24 2.59 -5.87 -8.37
N LYS A 25 2.61 -7.20 -8.47
CA LYS A 25 1.57 -8.05 -7.85
C LYS A 25 1.76 -8.20 -6.34
N LEU A 26 2.99 -7.97 -5.85
CA LEU A 26 3.39 -8.21 -4.47
C LEU A 26 3.98 -6.92 -3.88
N ILE A 27 3.32 -6.37 -2.86
CA ILE A 27 3.79 -5.23 -2.10
C ILE A 27 4.65 -5.74 -0.95
N THR A 28 5.93 -5.38 -0.93
CA THR A 28 6.84 -5.73 0.18
C THR A 28 7.11 -4.54 1.08
N THR A 29 7.41 -4.78 2.36
CA THR A 29 7.81 -3.69 3.27
C THR A 29 9.03 -2.93 2.77
N ALA A 30 10.01 -3.62 2.16
CA ALA A 30 11.18 -2.98 1.56
C ALA A 30 10.79 -2.04 0.41
N PHE A 31 9.86 -2.46 -0.45
CA PHE A 31 9.32 -1.60 -1.51
C PHE A 31 8.65 -0.35 -0.94
N VAL A 32 7.76 -0.50 0.05
CA VAL A 32 7.07 0.67 0.65
C VAL A 32 8.06 1.60 1.36
N GLN A 33 9.10 1.07 1.98
CA GLN A 33 10.17 1.88 2.58
C GLN A 33 10.96 2.66 1.54
N LYS A 34 11.22 2.08 0.36
CA LYS A 34 11.84 2.80 -0.77
C LYS A 34 10.94 3.94 -1.28
N VAL A 35 9.62 3.78 -1.21
CA VAL A 35 8.64 4.78 -1.68
C VAL A 35 8.49 5.94 -0.69
N PHE A 36 8.54 5.70 0.63
CA PHE A 36 8.22 6.72 1.63
C PHE A 36 9.39 7.18 2.51
N GLU A 37 10.59 6.60 2.37
CA GLU A 37 11.84 6.83 3.14
C GLU A 37 11.74 6.65 4.67
N ASP A 38 10.70 7.20 5.30
CA ASP A 38 10.31 7.01 6.69
C ASP A 38 9.68 5.62 6.90
N LYS A 39 10.39 4.79 7.68
CA LYS A 39 9.97 3.43 8.06
C LYS A 39 8.65 3.42 8.85
N ASN A 40 8.42 4.38 9.73
CA ASN A 40 7.19 4.49 10.51
C ASN A 40 6.01 4.91 9.64
N LYS A 41 6.24 5.79 8.66
CA LYS A 41 5.23 6.16 7.67
C LYS A 41 4.86 4.96 6.80
N ALA A 42 5.85 4.25 6.26
CA ALA A 42 5.65 3.05 5.45
C ALA A 42 4.83 1.97 6.18
N ALA A 43 5.18 1.69 7.45
CA ALA A 43 4.45 0.73 8.27
C ALA A 43 2.98 1.17 8.51
N ARG A 44 2.76 2.45 8.83
CA ARG A 44 1.40 2.99 9.05
C ARG A 44 0.52 2.88 7.81
N ILE A 45 1.05 3.20 6.63
CA ILE A 45 0.31 3.10 5.37
C ILE A 45 -0.13 1.65 5.11
N LEU A 46 0.76 0.67 5.29
CA LEU A 46 0.42 -0.75 5.17
C LEU A 46 -0.68 -1.18 6.14
N VAL A 47 -0.60 -0.72 7.41
CA VAL A 47 -1.61 -1.03 8.42
C VAL A 47 -2.98 -0.43 8.03
N TYR A 48 -3.01 0.82 7.56
CA TYR A 48 -4.27 1.47 7.20
C TYR A 48 -4.89 0.88 5.93
N LEU A 49 -4.08 0.60 4.89
CA LEU A 49 -4.56 -0.09 3.70
C LEU A 49 -5.12 -1.47 4.03
N LYS A 50 -4.44 -2.24 4.90
CA LYS A 50 -4.93 -3.55 5.35
C LYS A 50 -6.26 -3.40 6.11
N ARG A 51 -6.34 -2.46 7.06
CA ARG A 51 -7.55 -2.21 7.85
C ARG A 51 -8.74 -1.78 6.98
N LYS A 52 -8.47 -1.07 5.88
CA LYS A 52 -9.47 -0.63 4.90
C LYS A 52 -9.82 -1.72 3.86
N GLY A 53 -9.27 -2.93 3.98
CA GLY A 53 -9.50 -4.03 3.05
C GLY A 53 -8.97 -3.77 1.65
N ARG A 54 -7.93 -2.92 1.52
CA ARG A 54 -7.33 -2.54 0.24
C ARG A 54 -6.11 -3.38 -0.13
N ILE A 55 -5.52 -4.05 0.86
CA ILE A 55 -4.44 -5.01 0.65
C ILE A 55 -4.67 -6.20 1.58
N LEU A 56 -4.28 -7.39 1.13
CA LEU A 56 -4.32 -8.62 1.91
C LEU A 56 -2.91 -9.02 2.33
N ARG A 57 -2.69 -9.23 3.62
CA ARG A 57 -1.40 -9.74 4.10
C ARG A 57 -1.34 -11.25 3.86
N ILE A 58 -0.39 -11.69 3.04
CA ILE A 58 -0.15 -13.11 2.77
C ILE A 58 0.95 -13.69 3.67
N GLU A 59 1.94 -12.88 4.04
CA GLU A 59 3.05 -13.25 4.90
C GLU A 59 3.53 -12.04 5.70
N ARG A 60 4.46 -12.22 6.65
CA ARG A 60 5.11 -11.08 7.32
C ARG A 60 5.84 -10.22 6.30
N GLY A 61 5.44 -8.94 6.22
CA GLY A 61 6.05 -7.97 5.32
C GLY A 61 5.68 -8.10 3.84
N LYS A 62 4.72 -8.98 3.49
CA LYS A 62 4.26 -9.22 2.13
C LYS A 62 2.74 -9.08 2.02
N TYR A 63 2.30 -8.28 1.06
CA TYR A 63 0.90 -7.94 0.87
C TYR A 63 0.51 -8.04 -0.61
N LEU A 64 -0.71 -8.47 -0.86
CA LEU A 64 -1.35 -8.46 -2.18
C LEU A 64 -2.26 -7.23 -2.26
N LEU A 65 -2.26 -6.54 -3.42
CA LEU A 65 -3.23 -5.49 -3.72
C LEU A 65 -4.60 -6.08 -4.08
#